data_AF-A0A098T9N7-F1
#
_entry.id   AF-A0A098T9N7-F1
#
_cell.length_a   1.000
_cell.length_b   1.000
_cell.length_c   1.000
_cell.angle_alpha   90.00
_cell.angle_beta   90.00
_cell.angle_gamma   90.00
#
_symmetry.space_group_name_H-M   'P 1'
#
loop_
_entity.id
_entity.type
_entity.pdbx_description
1 polymer ?
#
loop_
_entity_poly.entity_id
_entity_poly.type
_entity_poly.pdbx_seq_one_letter_code
_entity_poly.pdbx_strand_id
1 'polypeptide(L)'
;MGFALAAFSHSPVAAQAQNDDVLNRQGVWGGGYSRGRSEKISLELHVIRDVGQLEIDFRGWEPVKFANCQYVFDASVTGDFDLLLNGSHGTPEECPVDFSVGFKRTGPDAAELTFTNASFLDNAELSAGLRPLRDADRRASVEGLDVLGVATGMAQDAVEASLEKTGYAPMPDWTQVVQARDESWSLETRSYVRQQDGDEWGDVFTVQYSPNVKGEENGNRAALISRNWKIPEDQNVSELTLVRALKDKYGPILSMGEDRAWDRNGENLTTYDDRRQRCAEGSLQQLPFSISFRESSLRSGANPYCGPTADIRIQTGINSGIATGLNVFVMDPDEIWDGFWRTWSAGEYAKLKQLFDSVSGATGAAPEL
;
A
#
# COMPACT_ATOMS: atom_id res chain seq x y z
N MET A 1 23.63 37.88 44.49
CA MET A 1 22.82 38.21 43.30
C MET A 1 23.55 37.68 42.09
N GLY A 2 22.99 36.67 41.43
CA GLY A 2 23.53 36.07 40.21
C GLY A 2 22.43 35.23 39.57
N PHE A 3 21.92 35.71 38.44
CA PHE A 3 20.77 35.17 37.72
C PHE A 3 21.07 33.78 37.16
N ALA A 4 20.15 32.83 37.36
CA ALA A 4 20.10 31.59 36.59
C ALA A 4 19.38 31.87 35.25
N LEU A 5 20.06 31.64 34.13
CA LEU A 5 19.42 31.55 32.82
C LEU A 5 18.67 30.20 32.73
N ALA A 6 17.35 30.26 32.63
CA ALA A 6 16.55 29.13 32.19
C ALA A 6 16.71 28.99 30.66
N ALA A 7 17.32 27.90 30.23
CA ALA A 7 17.31 27.50 28.82
C ALA A 7 15.89 27.02 28.47
N PHE A 8 15.24 27.71 27.52
CA PHE A 8 13.97 27.27 26.96
C PHE A 8 14.20 26.04 26.08
N SER A 9 13.85 24.87 26.62
CA SER A 9 13.65 23.63 25.87
C SER A 9 12.60 23.86 24.78
N HIS A 10 13.00 23.74 23.51
CA HIS A 10 12.08 23.79 22.38
C HIS A 10 11.18 22.53 22.40
N SER A 11 9.88 22.75 22.30
CA SER A 11 8.83 21.77 22.55
C SER A 11 8.77 20.66 21.47
N PRO A 12 8.78 19.37 21.84
CA PRO A 12 8.61 18.24 20.92
C PRO A 12 7.22 18.18 20.23
N VAL A 13 6.24 18.91 20.77
CA VAL A 13 4.85 18.94 20.27
C VAL A 13 4.74 19.60 18.88
N ALA A 14 5.55 20.61 18.59
CA ALA A 14 5.49 21.31 17.30
C ALA A 14 6.08 20.48 16.15
N ALA A 15 7.19 19.78 16.41
CA ALA A 15 7.80 18.87 15.45
C ALA A 15 6.90 17.65 15.14
N GLN A 16 6.18 17.16 16.15
CA GLN A 16 5.24 16.07 15.98
C GLN A 16 3.99 16.48 15.18
N ALA A 17 3.43 17.67 15.45
CA ALA A 17 2.31 18.21 14.68
C ALA A 17 2.67 18.49 13.20
N GLN A 18 3.89 18.97 12.93
CA GLN A 18 4.38 19.18 11.57
C GLN A 18 4.55 17.84 10.82
N ASN A 19 5.06 16.80 11.49
CA ASN A 19 5.16 15.46 10.92
C ASN A 19 3.79 14.84 10.63
N ASP A 20 2.82 15.01 11.53
CA ASP A 20 1.45 14.51 11.35
C ASP A 20 0.75 15.24 10.19
N ASP A 21 0.96 16.54 10.04
CA ASP A 21 0.43 17.32 8.92
C ASP A 21 1.01 16.84 7.59
N VAL A 22 2.33 16.70 7.49
CA VAL A 22 3.00 16.19 6.27
C VAL A 22 2.49 14.79 5.93
N LEU A 23 2.45 13.86 6.90
CA LEU A 23 1.92 12.51 6.72
C LEU A 23 0.47 12.50 6.23
N ASN A 24 -0.35 13.43 6.71
CA ASN A 24 -1.76 13.50 6.32
C ASN A 24 -1.97 13.98 4.88
N ARG A 25 -1.02 14.71 4.29
CA ARG A 25 -1.12 15.22 2.91
C ARG A 25 -0.58 14.23 1.88
N GLN A 26 0.24 13.28 2.30
CA GLN A 26 0.87 12.32 1.39
C GLN A 26 -0.14 11.52 0.57
N GLY A 27 0.15 11.35 -0.71
CA GLY A 27 -0.67 10.62 -1.66
C GLY A 27 -0.58 11.16 -3.07
N VAL A 28 -1.23 10.41 -3.97
CA VAL A 28 -1.60 10.85 -5.32
C VAL A 28 -3.09 11.11 -5.29
N TRP A 29 -3.48 12.35 -5.50
CA TRP A 29 -4.84 12.84 -5.39
C TRP A 29 -5.28 13.37 -6.76
N GLY A 30 -6.45 12.95 -7.21
CA GLY A 30 -7.01 13.35 -8.49
C GLY A 30 -8.36 14.03 -8.32
N GLY A 31 -8.62 15.03 -9.15
CA GLY A 31 -9.91 15.72 -9.19
C GLY A 31 -10.13 16.44 -10.50
N GLY A 32 -11.26 17.12 -10.61
CA GLY A 32 -11.56 17.90 -11.80
C GLY A 32 -13.04 18.18 -12.01
N TYR A 33 -13.30 19.12 -12.91
CA TYR A 33 -14.64 19.58 -13.23
C TYR A 33 -14.83 19.61 -14.74
N SER A 34 -16.08 19.41 -15.18
CA SER A 34 -16.45 19.52 -16.59
C SER A 34 -17.73 20.33 -16.74
N ARG A 35 -17.67 21.37 -17.58
CA ARG A 35 -18.81 22.22 -17.97
C ARG A 35 -19.24 21.88 -19.40
N GLY A 36 -19.52 20.60 -19.63
CA GLY A 36 -19.88 20.07 -20.96
C GLY A 36 -18.71 19.44 -21.71
N ARG A 37 -18.87 19.20 -23.02
CA ARG A 37 -17.92 18.37 -23.79
C ARG A 37 -16.57 19.04 -24.05
N SER A 38 -16.53 20.36 -24.13
CA SER A 38 -15.35 21.14 -24.51
C SER A 38 -14.65 21.85 -23.35
N GLU A 39 -15.29 21.95 -22.19
CA GLU A 39 -14.77 22.65 -21.02
C GLU A 39 -14.49 21.67 -19.88
N LYS A 40 -13.21 21.50 -19.56
CA LYS A 40 -12.71 20.61 -18.52
C LYS A 40 -11.49 21.20 -17.84
N ILE A 41 -11.40 20.97 -16.54
CA ILE A 41 -10.20 21.18 -15.76
C ILE A 41 -9.93 19.89 -14.99
N SER A 42 -8.71 19.37 -15.10
CA SER A 42 -8.26 18.19 -14.36
C SER A 42 -7.12 18.59 -13.43
N LEU A 43 -7.12 18.05 -12.23
CA LEU A 43 -6.11 18.33 -11.21
C LEU A 43 -5.50 17.02 -10.75
N GLU A 44 -4.18 16.97 -10.68
CA GLU A 44 -3.44 15.84 -10.14
C GLU A 44 -2.36 16.35 -9.17
N LEU A 45 -2.52 16.01 -7.89
CA LEU A 45 -1.65 16.44 -6.81
C LEU A 45 -0.87 15.23 -6.29
N HIS A 46 0.45 15.32 -6.34
CA HIS A 46 1.37 14.34 -5.76
C HIS A 46 2.05 14.98 -4.56
N VAL A 47 1.93 14.37 -3.40
CA VAL A 47 2.66 14.79 -2.20
C VAL A 47 3.36 13.56 -1.63
N ILE A 48 4.69 13.59 -1.60
CA ILE A 48 5.49 12.49 -1.07
C ILE A 48 6.53 13.09 -0.14
N ARG A 49 6.44 12.75 1.14
CA ARG A 49 7.25 13.34 2.22
C ARG A 49 7.15 14.88 2.17
N ASP A 50 8.28 15.56 2.08
CA ASP A 50 8.46 17.02 2.15
C ASP A 50 8.36 17.74 0.80
N VAL A 51 8.09 17.04 -0.30
CA VAL A 51 7.93 17.67 -1.63
C VAL A 51 6.60 17.31 -2.27
N GLY A 52 6.10 18.21 -3.12
CA GLY A 52 4.92 17.95 -3.91
C GLY A 52 4.95 18.54 -5.31
N GLN A 53 4.03 18.04 -6.12
CA GLN A 53 3.78 18.45 -7.49
C GLN A 53 2.26 18.61 -7.69
N LEU A 54 1.86 19.66 -8.37
CA LEU A 54 0.48 19.88 -8.80
C LEU A 54 0.45 20.04 -10.31
N GLU A 55 -0.28 19.16 -11.00
CA GLU A 55 -0.59 19.28 -12.42
C GLU A 55 -2.02 19.78 -12.61
N ILE A 56 -2.19 20.73 -13.52
CA ILE A 56 -3.50 21.27 -13.89
C ILE A 56 -3.61 21.27 -15.42
N ASP A 57 -4.53 20.46 -15.95
CA ASP A 57 -4.86 20.40 -17.39
C ASP A 57 -6.15 21.20 -17.65
N PHE A 58 -6.00 22.33 -18.33
CA PHE A 58 -7.10 23.19 -18.76
C PHE A 58 -7.49 22.85 -20.20
N ARG A 59 -8.77 22.57 -20.45
CA ARG A 59 -9.33 22.36 -21.79
C ARG A 59 -10.60 23.18 -21.95
N GLY A 60 -10.56 24.22 -22.77
CA GLY A 60 -11.64 25.21 -22.89
C GLY A 60 -12.00 25.94 -21.59
N TRP A 61 -11.15 25.90 -20.55
CA TRP A 61 -11.49 26.40 -19.22
C TRP A 61 -11.06 27.86 -19.02
N GLU A 62 -12.00 28.79 -19.00
CA GLU A 62 -11.71 30.22 -18.81
C GLU A 62 -11.13 30.53 -17.41
N PRO A 63 -10.20 31.50 -17.29
CA PRO A 63 -9.66 32.37 -18.35
C PRO A 63 -8.50 31.78 -19.16
N VAL A 64 -7.98 30.61 -18.77
CA VAL A 64 -6.74 30.00 -19.32
C VAL A 64 -6.96 29.37 -20.70
N LYS A 65 -8.18 28.87 -20.95
CA LYS A 65 -8.61 28.12 -22.13
C LYS A 65 -7.87 26.79 -22.29
N PHE A 66 -6.61 26.77 -22.71
CA PHE A 66 -5.88 25.54 -23.02
C PHE A 66 -4.43 25.62 -22.54
N ALA A 67 -4.10 24.84 -21.50
CA ALA A 67 -2.74 24.75 -20.97
C ALA A 67 -2.59 23.44 -20.17
N ASN A 68 -1.38 22.90 -20.11
CA ASN A 68 -1.02 21.81 -19.20
C ASN A 68 0.08 22.32 -18.28
N CYS A 69 -0.30 22.76 -17.09
CA CYS A 69 0.63 23.39 -16.18
C CYS A 69 1.11 22.41 -15.13
N GLN A 70 2.42 22.36 -14.88
CA GLN A 70 3.01 21.57 -13.81
C GLN A 70 3.72 22.51 -12.83
N TYR A 71 3.38 22.39 -11.56
CA TYR A 71 3.96 23.16 -10.47
C TYR A 71 4.63 22.22 -9.47
N VAL A 72 5.68 22.70 -8.82
CA VAL A 72 6.31 22.02 -7.68
C VAL A 72 6.30 22.91 -6.46
N PHE A 73 6.31 22.30 -5.27
CA PHE A 73 6.25 23.04 -4.01
C PHE A 73 6.90 22.26 -2.86
N ASP A 74 7.30 23.02 -1.84
CA ASP A 74 7.74 22.47 -0.55
C ASP A 74 6.51 22.07 0.26
N ALA A 75 6.35 20.76 0.50
CA ALA A 75 5.24 20.22 1.27
C ALA A 75 5.52 20.17 2.78
N SER A 76 6.74 20.51 3.22
CA SER A 76 7.12 20.56 4.64
C SER A 76 6.53 21.75 5.39
N VAL A 77 6.07 22.78 4.67
CA VAL A 77 5.52 24.00 5.24
C VAL A 77 4.14 23.78 5.84
N THR A 78 3.87 24.47 6.94
CA THR A 78 2.55 24.54 7.56
C THR A 78 1.76 25.68 6.93
N GLY A 79 0.63 25.37 6.28
CA GLY A 79 -0.23 26.36 5.63
C GLY A 79 -0.34 26.13 4.13
N ASP A 80 -0.58 27.20 3.39
CA ASP A 80 -0.69 27.19 1.93
C ASP A 80 0.69 26.96 1.30
N PHE A 81 0.70 26.22 0.19
CA PHE A 81 1.88 25.96 -0.61
C PHE A 81 2.08 27.08 -1.63
N ASP A 82 3.27 27.66 -1.63
CA ASP A 82 3.73 28.50 -2.73
C ASP A 82 4.18 27.61 -3.89
N LEU A 83 3.61 27.84 -5.07
CA LEU A 83 3.82 27.00 -6.24
C LEU A 83 4.87 27.60 -7.16
N LEU A 84 5.80 26.76 -7.61
CA LEU A 84 6.80 27.12 -8.62
C LEU A 84 6.45 26.45 -9.93
N LEU A 85 6.20 27.25 -10.98
CA LEU A 85 5.91 26.73 -12.31
C LEU A 85 7.15 26.03 -12.91
N ASN A 86 6.98 24.79 -13.36
CA ASN A 86 7.97 24.14 -14.21
C ASN A 86 7.87 24.71 -15.63
N GLY A 87 8.84 25.55 -16.00
CA GLY A 87 8.90 26.19 -17.31
C GLY A 87 8.97 25.24 -18.52
N SER A 88 9.19 23.94 -18.30
CA SER A 88 9.11 22.93 -19.37
C SER A 88 7.67 22.57 -19.76
N HIS A 89 6.68 22.92 -18.93
CA HIS A 89 5.26 22.60 -19.13
C HIS A 89 4.42 23.82 -19.51
N GLY A 90 4.96 25.03 -19.41
CA GLY A 90 4.27 26.24 -19.86
C GLY A 90 5.02 27.49 -19.44
N THR A 91 4.54 28.64 -19.90
CA THR A 91 5.06 29.95 -19.52
C THR A 91 4.09 30.68 -18.59
N PRO A 92 4.53 31.73 -17.86
CA PRO A 92 3.64 32.56 -17.05
C PRO A 92 2.46 33.20 -17.79
N GLU A 93 2.53 33.32 -19.11
CA GLU A 93 1.43 33.82 -19.94
C GLU A 93 0.35 32.77 -20.21
N GLU A 94 0.73 31.49 -20.20
CA GLU A 94 -0.15 30.34 -20.45
C GLU A 94 -0.65 29.71 -19.14
N CYS A 95 0.21 29.68 -18.13
CA CYS A 95 -0.02 29.06 -16.85
C CYS A 95 -0.11 30.12 -15.75
N PRO A 96 -1.15 30.10 -14.90
CA PRO A 96 -1.25 31.01 -13.75
C PRO A 96 -0.02 30.89 -12.83
N VAL A 97 0.59 32.00 -12.40
CA VAL A 97 1.84 31.96 -11.58
C VAL A 97 1.79 32.70 -10.25
N ASP A 98 0.68 33.36 -9.91
CA ASP A 98 0.55 34.17 -8.68
C ASP A 98 -0.55 33.64 -7.74
N PHE A 99 -0.49 32.35 -7.41
CA PHE A 99 -1.45 31.72 -6.51
C PHE A 99 -0.79 30.73 -5.56
N SER A 100 -1.42 30.51 -4.41
CA SER A 100 -1.02 29.49 -3.44
C SER A 100 -2.14 28.47 -3.25
N VAL A 101 -1.80 27.31 -2.70
CA VAL A 101 -2.74 26.20 -2.52
C VAL A 101 -2.74 25.69 -1.09
N GLY A 102 -3.90 25.77 -0.44
CA GLY A 102 -4.17 25.09 0.82
C GLY A 102 -4.67 23.66 0.57
N PHE A 103 -4.25 22.69 1.39
CA PHE A 103 -4.76 21.32 1.35
C PHE A 103 -5.45 20.96 2.65
N LYS A 104 -6.62 20.33 2.55
CA LYS A 104 -7.36 19.83 3.71
C LYS A 104 -7.99 18.48 3.40
N ARG A 105 -7.74 17.46 4.22
CA ARG A 105 -8.54 16.23 4.14
C ARG A 105 -9.95 16.46 4.63
N THR A 106 -10.91 15.95 3.87
CA THR A 106 -12.34 16.00 4.18
C THR A 106 -12.90 14.60 4.49
N GLY A 107 -12.16 13.54 4.16
CA GLY A 107 -12.52 12.16 4.49
C GLY A 107 -11.34 11.18 4.38
N PRO A 108 -11.60 9.86 4.49
CA PRO A 108 -10.56 8.84 4.37
C PRO A 108 -9.86 8.87 3.02
N ASP A 109 -10.59 9.00 1.92
CA ASP A 109 -10.01 9.08 0.57
C ASP A 109 -10.36 10.39 -0.14
N ALA A 110 -10.77 11.41 0.61
CA ALA A 110 -11.22 12.69 0.09
C ALA A 110 -10.44 13.84 0.69
N ALA A 111 -10.14 14.83 -0.15
CA ALA A 111 -9.49 16.07 0.22
C ALA A 111 -10.08 17.25 -0.56
N GLU A 112 -9.78 18.44 -0.10
CA GLU A 112 -10.12 19.71 -0.74
C GLU A 112 -8.82 20.51 -0.92
N LEU A 113 -8.63 21.03 -2.13
CA LEU A 113 -7.67 22.09 -2.41
C LEU A 113 -8.39 23.43 -2.38
N THR A 114 -7.83 24.39 -1.68
CA THR A 114 -8.26 25.78 -1.72
C THR A 114 -7.23 26.58 -2.48
N PHE A 115 -7.66 27.34 -3.48
CA PHE A 115 -6.78 28.18 -4.29
C PHE A 115 -6.91 29.63 -3.84
N THR A 116 -5.81 30.21 -3.37
CA THR A 116 -5.76 31.61 -2.96
C THR A 116 -5.21 32.45 -4.11
N ASN A 117 -5.94 33.49 -4.52
CA ASN A 117 -5.61 34.38 -5.65
C ASN A 117 -5.61 33.73 -7.05
N ALA A 118 -6.10 32.49 -7.18
CA ALA A 118 -6.33 31.90 -8.50
C ALA A 118 -7.57 32.50 -9.18
N SER A 119 -7.49 32.69 -10.50
CA SER A 119 -8.60 33.22 -11.30
C SER A 119 -9.48 32.13 -11.94
N PHE A 120 -9.13 30.86 -11.78
CA PHE A 120 -9.74 29.74 -12.51
C PHE A 120 -10.66 28.84 -11.64
N LEU A 121 -10.38 28.74 -10.34
CA LEU A 121 -11.13 27.99 -9.33
C LEU A 121 -10.87 28.59 -7.95
N ASP A 122 -11.88 28.53 -7.06
CA ASP A 122 -11.71 28.86 -5.64
C ASP A 122 -11.29 27.62 -4.82
N ASN A 123 -11.86 26.46 -5.16
CA ASN A 123 -11.56 25.18 -4.53
C ASN A 123 -11.72 24.03 -5.52
N ALA A 124 -11.14 22.87 -5.15
CA ALA A 124 -11.32 21.61 -5.85
C ALA A 124 -11.42 20.43 -4.88
N GLU A 125 -12.42 19.57 -5.09
CA GLU A 125 -12.50 18.27 -4.42
C GLU A 125 -11.57 17.28 -5.11
N LEU A 126 -10.77 16.58 -4.31
CA LEU A 126 -9.85 15.53 -4.75
C LEU A 126 -10.21 14.20 -4.10
N SER A 127 -9.98 13.12 -4.84
CA SER A 127 -10.03 11.75 -4.35
C SER A 127 -8.64 11.13 -4.37
N ALA A 128 -8.28 10.37 -3.34
CA ALA A 128 -7.02 9.65 -3.31
C ALA A 128 -7.06 8.48 -4.29
N GLY A 129 -6.08 8.41 -5.19
CA GLY A 129 -5.78 7.21 -5.97
C GLY A 129 -4.76 6.32 -5.26
N LEU A 130 -3.78 6.93 -4.59
CA LEU A 130 -2.76 6.28 -3.76
C LEU A 130 -2.49 7.15 -2.53
N ARG A 131 -2.20 6.55 -1.36
CA ARG A 131 -1.84 7.25 -0.12
C ARG A 131 -1.32 6.25 0.92
N PRO A 132 -0.61 6.68 1.98
CA PRO A 132 -0.21 5.75 3.04
C PRO A 132 -1.43 5.13 3.73
N LEU A 133 -1.27 3.88 4.18
CA LEU A 133 -2.20 3.27 5.12
C LEU A 133 -2.06 3.98 6.47
N ARG A 134 -3.19 4.43 7.03
CA ARG A 134 -3.22 4.98 8.39
C ARG A 134 -3.73 3.92 9.35
N ASP A 135 -3.36 4.04 10.61
CA ASP A 135 -3.87 3.14 11.65
C ASP A 135 -5.41 3.21 11.78
N ALA A 136 -6.00 4.38 11.59
CA ALA A 136 -7.46 4.54 11.55
C ALA A 136 -8.13 3.86 10.34
N ASP A 137 -7.36 3.59 9.28
CA ASP A 137 -7.80 2.84 8.11
C ASP A 137 -7.43 1.37 8.22
N ARG A 138 -6.90 0.86 9.33
CA ARG A 138 -6.65 -0.57 9.46
C ARG A 138 -7.95 -1.33 9.63
N ARG A 139 -8.05 -2.49 8.99
CA ARG A 139 -9.20 -3.38 9.14
C ARG A 139 -9.29 -3.90 10.58
N ALA A 140 -10.46 -4.42 10.94
CA ALA A 140 -10.56 -5.22 12.15
C ALA A 140 -9.75 -6.52 12.03
N SER A 141 -9.14 -6.95 13.14
CA SER A 141 -8.52 -8.28 13.24
C SER A 141 -9.56 -9.38 13.05
N VAL A 142 -9.25 -10.39 12.21
CA VAL A 142 -10.07 -11.60 12.09
C VAL A 142 -9.53 -12.63 13.08
N GLU A 143 -10.36 -13.00 14.06
CA GLU A 143 -9.98 -14.00 15.06
C GLU A 143 -9.71 -15.36 14.40
N GLY A 144 -8.62 -16.03 14.78
CA GLY A 144 -8.26 -17.35 14.27
C GLY A 144 -7.78 -17.40 12.81
N LEU A 145 -7.63 -16.24 12.15
CA LEU A 145 -7.03 -16.17 10.82
C LEU A 145 -5.49 -16.25 10.91
N ASP A 146 -5.01 -17.48 11.08
CA ASP A 146 -3.60 -17.83 11.11
C ASP A 146 -3.37 -19.14 10.34
N VAL A 147 -2.11 -19.43 9.98
CA VAL A 147 -1.70 -20.77 9.57
C VAL A 147 -0.65 -21.26 10.57
N LEU A 148 -1.00 -22.25 11.38
CA LEU A 148 -0.14 -22.81 12.44
C LEU A 148 0.34 -21.76 13.46
N GLY A 149 -0.53 -20.79 13.80
CA GLY A 149 -0.21 -19.71 14.73
C GLY A 149 0.47 -18.49 14.10
N VAL A 150 0.83 -18.57 12.82
CA VAL A 150 1.41 -17.45 12.06
C VAL A 150 0.28 -16.67 11.38
N ALA A 151 0.21 -15.36 11.61
CA ALA A 151 -0.82 -14.47 11.06
C ALA A 151 -0.19 -13.25 10.37
N THR A 152 -0.91 -12.61 9.45
CA THR A 152 -0.44 -11.38 8.80
C THR A 152 -0.29 -10.25 9.85
N GLY A 153 0.66 -9.36 9.62
CA GLY A 153 1.05 -8.32 10.57
C GLY A 153 1.88 -8.81 11.76
N MET A 154 2.16 -10.11 11.90
CA MET A 154 3.04 -10.64 12.95
C MET A 154 4.51 -10.24 12.69
N ALA A 155 5.23 -9.82 13.74
CA ALA A 155 6.65 -9.49 13.63
C ALA A 155 7.49 -10.72 13.28
N GLN A 156 8.57 -10.52 12.52
CA GLN A 156 9.39 -11.60 11.98
C GLN A 156 9.92 -12.57 13.04
N ASP A 157 10.39 -12.08 14.17
CA ASP A 157 10.86 -12.90 15.29
C ASP A 157 9.76 -13.79 15.88
N ALA A 158 8.54 -13.26 16.00
CA ALA A 158 7.36 -14.02 16.46
C ALA A 158 6.91 -15.07 15.43
N VAL A 159 7.05 -14.79 14.12
CA VAL A 159 6.82 -15.76 13.05
C VAL A 159 7.81 -16.91 13.17
N GLU A 160 9.11 -16.60 13.25
CA GLU A 160 10.19 -17.58 13.33
C GLU A 160 10.02 -18.47 14.57
N ALA A 161 9.71 -17.90 15.73
CA ALA A 161 9.42 -18.65 16.95
C ALA A 161 8.20 -19.59 16.83
N SER A 162 7.14 -19.15 16.12
CA SER A 162 5.94 -19.97 15.90
C SER A 162 6.21 -21.15 14.97
N LEU A 163 7.00 -20.93 13.92
CA LEU A 163 7.41 -21.96 12.98
C LEU A 163 8.36 -22.99 13.62
N GLU A 164 9.34 -22.53 14.40
CA GLU A 164 10.23 -23.42 15.16
C GLU A 164 9.44 -24.32 16.12
N LYS A 165 8.52 -23.74 16.89
CA LYS A 165 7.65 -24.49 17.83
C LYS A 165 6.80 -25.56 17.12
N THR A 166 6.45 -25.33 15.86
CA THR A 166 5.66 -26.27 15.06
C THR A 166 6.51 -27.26 14.26
N GLY A 167 7.85 -27.20 14.41
CA GLY A 167 8.82 -28.14 13.84
C GLY A 167 9.35 -27.75 12.47
N TYR A 168 9.11 -26.52 12.00
CA TYR A 168 9.67 -26.03 10.75
C TYR A 168 11.10 -25.50 10.95
N ALA A 169 11.99 -25.89 10.06
CA ALA A 169 13.35 -25.38 9.96
C ALA A 169 13.46 -24.41 8.77
N PRO A 170 14.28 -23.34 8.85
CA PRO A 170 14.49 -22.42 7.75
C PRO A 170 15.17 -23.09 6.55
N MET A 171 14.85 -22.63 5.35
CA MET A 171 15.49 -23.03 4.09
C MET A 171 16.20 -21.81 3.46
N PRO A 172 17.45 -21.52 3.83
CA PRO A 172 18.17 -20.34 3.35
C PRO A 172 18.28 -20.28 1.82
N ASP A 173 18.53 -21.41 1.16
CA ASP A 173 18.65 -21.49 -0.30
C ASP A 173 17.35 -21.17 -1.05
N TRP A 174 16.22 -21.14 -0.34
CA TRP A 174 14.89 -20.86 -0.87
C TRP A 174 14.37 -19.48 -0.43
N THR A 175 15.25 -18.70 0.20
CA THR A 175 14.95 -17.31 0.50
C THR A 175 15.12 -16.48 -0.76
N GLN A 176 14.09 -15.71 -1.10
CA GLN A 176 14.12 -14.77 -2.23
C GLN A 176 14.19 -13.36 -1.67
N VAL A 177 15.14 -12.59 -2.17
CA VAL A 177 15.27 -11.16 -1.86
C VAL A 177 15.09 -10.38 -3.15
N VAL A 178 14.09 -9.51 -3.17
CA VAL A 178 13.90 -8.50 -4.21
C VAL A 178 14.37 -7.18 -3.63
N GLN A 179 15.27 -6.47 -4.31
CA GLN A 179 15.82 -5.21 -3.82
C GLN A 179 15.75 -4.12 -4.88
N ALA A 180 15.61 -2.88 -4.43
CA ALA A 180 15.74 -1.71 -5.27
C ALA A 180 17.15 -1.65 -5.88
N ARG A 181 17.27 -1.10 -7.10
CA ARG A 181 18.58 -0.93 -7.76
C ARG A 181 19.52 0.00 -7.00
N ASP A 182 18.95 0.96 -6.27
CA ASP A 182 19.64 1.93 -5.43
C ASP A 182 19.73 1.47 -3.96
N GLU A 183 19.33 0.22 -3.67
CA GLU A 183 19.33 -0.37 -2.33
C GLU A 183 18.50 0.41 -1.30
N SER A 184 17.54 1.25 -1.77
CA SER A 184 16.65 2.02 -0.90
C SER A 184 15.66 1.14 -0.11
N TRP A 185 15.33 -0.03 -0.65
CA TRP A 185 14.48 -1.01 0.02
C TRP A 185 14.81 -2.45 -0.42
N SER A 186 14.45 -3.40 0.44
CA SER A 186 14.47 -4.84 0.16
C SER A 186 13.19 -5.52 0.65
N LEU A 187 12.71 -6.49 -0.11
CA LEU A 187 11.56 -7.33 0.20
C LEU A 187 12.04 -8.78 0.27
N GLU A 188 11.73 -9.47 1.36
CA GLU A 188 12.22 -10.81 1.61
C GLU A 188 11.06 -11.82 1.70
N THR A 189 11.19 -12.93 0.98
CA THR A 189 10.32 -14.10 1.08
C THR A 189 11.15 -15.27 1.60
N ARG A 190 10.84 -15.76 2.80
CA ARG A 190 11.51 -16.91 3.42
C ARG A 190 10.67 -18.16 3.30
N SER A 191 11.34 -19.29 3.14
CA SER A 191 10.71 -20.61 3.16
C SER A 191 11.24 -21.43 4.33
N TYR A 192 10.36 -22.27 4.88
CA TYR A 192 10.63 -23.16 6.00
C TYR A 192 10.05 -24.53 5.70
N VAL A 193 10.62 -25.60 6.25
CA VAL A 193 10.20 -26.97 5.99
C VAL A 193 10.17 -27.83 7.23
N ARG A 194 9.17 -28.70 7.34
CA ARG A 194 9.01 -29.63 8.46
C ARG A 194 9.18 -31.10 8.06
N GLN A 195 9.02 -31.43 6.78
CA GLN A 195 9.15 -32.80 6.27
C GLN A 195 9.91 -32.79 4.95
N GLN A 196 10.92 -33.64 4.86
CA GLN A 196 11.70 -33.87 3.65
C GLN A 196 11.86 -35.38 3.48
N ASP A 197 11.37 -35.92 2.37
CA ASP A 197 11.56 -37.31 1.96
C ASP A 197 12.43 -37.34 0.70
N GLY A 198 13.74 -37.52 0.90
CA GLY A 198 14.72 -37.43 -0.18
C GLY A 198 14.77 -36.03 -0.80
N ASP A 199 14.51 -35.94 -2.11
CA ASP A 199 14.49 -34.67 -2.86
C ASP A 199 13.09 -33.99 -2.85
N GLU A 200 12.08 -34.65 -2.28
CA GLU A 200 10.72 -34.11 -2.19
C GLU A 200 10.44 -33.50 -0.82
N TRP A 201 9.84 -32.31 -0.82
CA TRP A 201 9.49 -31.58 0.39
C TRP A 201 8.02 -31.85 0.72
N GLY A 202 7.79 -32.42 1.91
CA GLY A 202 6.46 -32.84 2.37
C GLY A 202 5.62 -31.67 2.88
N ASP A 203 6.19 -30.71 3.61
CA ASP A 203 5.41 -29.61 4.22
C ASP A 203 6.25 -28.34 4.27
N VAL A 204 5.93 -27.40 3.36
CA VAL A 204 6.65 -26.15 3.16
C VAL A 204 5.77 -24.98 3.60
N PHE A 205 6.37 -24.07 4.35
CA PHE A 205 5.76 -22.82 4.79
C PHE A 205 6.52 -21.65 4.18
N THR A 206 5.83 -20.69 3.58
CA THR A 206 6.43 -19.51 2.96
C THR A 206 5.84 -18.25 3.59
N VAL A 207 6.71 -17.31 3.93
CA VAL A 207 6.32 -16.00 4.47
C VAL A 207 6.98 -14.91 3.65
N GLN A 208 6.18 -14.01 3.09
CA GLN A 208 6.68 -12.75 2.54
C GLN A 208 6.55 -11.69 3.60
N TYR A 209 7.66 -11.05 3.94
CA TYR A 209 7.69 -9.98 4.90
C TYR A 209 7.45 -8.63 4.22
N SER A 210 6.98 -7.65 5.01
CA SER A 210 6.94 -6.25 4.63
C SER A 210 8.34 -5.78 4.21
N PRO A 211 8.44 -4.82 3.29
CA PRO A 211 9.73 -4.32 2.84
C PRO A 211 10.48 -3.64 4.00
N ASN A 212 11.78 -3.88 4.05
CA ASN A 212 12.72 -3.09 4.83
C ASN A 212 13.12 -1.88 3.98
N VAL A 213 12.79 -0.68 4.44
CA VAL A 213 13.15 0.59 3.79
C VAL A 213 14.25 1.28 4.58
N LYS A 214 15.30 1.70 3.89
CA LYS A 214 16.45 2.35 4.52
C LYS A 214 16.02 3.62 5.25
N GLY A 215 16.33 3.68 6.53
CA GLY A 215 16.00 4.83 7.40
C GLY A 215 14.63 4.74 8.08
N GLU A 216 13.86 3.67 7.86
CA GLU A 216 12.64 3.38 8.61
C GLU A 216 12.90 2.32 9.69
N GLU A 217 12.56 2.61 10.95
CA GLU A 217 12.65 1.65 12.06
C GLU A 217 11.37 0.81 12.20
N ASN A 218 10.84 0.35 11.07
CA ASN A 218 9.67 -0.50 11.05
C ASN A 218 10.14 -1.93 10.87
N GLY A 219 10.19 -2.70 11.97
CA GLY A 219 10.56 -4.12 11.90
C GLY A 219 9.73 -4.88 10.86
N ASN A 220 10.33 -5.92 10.27
CA ASN A 220 9.68 -6.73 9.24
C ASN A 220 8.46 -7.47 9.81
N ARG A 221 7.32 -7.37 9.12
CA ARG A 221 6.05 -8.03 9.51
C ARG A 221 5.60 -8.97 8.40
N ALA A 222 4.93 -10.07 8.73
CA ALA A 222 4.38 -10.97 7.72
C ALA A 222 3.28 -10.26 6.92
N ALA A 223 3.55 -9.94 5.65
CA ALA A 223 2.54 -9.40 4.75
C ALA A 223 1.69 -10.53 4.14
N LEU A 224 2.30 -11.71 3.98
CA LEU A 224 1.68 -12.83 3.34
C LEU A 224 2.20 -14.16 3.86
N ILE A 225 1.30 -15.14 3.95
CA ILE A 225 1.59 -16.44 4.50
C ILE A 225 1.04 -17.52 3.58
N SER A 226 1.84 -18.55 3.32
CA SER A 226 1.39 -19.74 2.63
C SER A 226 1.94 -21.00 3.28
N ARG A 227 1.15 -22.07 3.22
CA ARG A 227 1.57 -23.42 3.54
C ARG A 227 1.19 -24.34 2.39
N ASN A 228 2.16 -25.08 1.90
CA ASN A 228 1.97 -26.16 0.94
C ASN A 228 2.36 -27.48 1.60
N TRP A 229 1.36 -28.30 1.87
CA TRP A 229 1.52 -29.59 2.52
C TRP A 229 1.14 -30.72 1.58
N LYS A 230 2.13 -31.49 1.13
CA LYS A 230 1.95 -32.80 0.53
C LYS A 230 1.64 -33.78 1.65
N ILE A 231 0.40 -34.26 1.66
CA ILE A 231 -0.10 -35.12 2.74
C ILE A 231 0.43 -36.54 2.48
N PRO A 232 1.21 -37.12 3.42
CA PRO A 232 1.68 -38.49 3.27
C PRO A 232 0.51 -39.49 3.20
N GLU A 233 0.61 -40.46 2.30
CA GLU A 233 -0.49 -41.42 2.04
C GLU A 233 -0.88 -42.23 3.29
N ASP A 234 0.08 -42.50 4.17
CA ASP A 234 -0.11 -43.24 5.41
C ASP A 234 -0.91 -42.48 6.48
N GLN A 235 -1.02 -41.14 6.36
CA GLN A 235 -1.90 -40.36 7.23
C GLN A 235 -3.38 -40.56 6.92
N ASN A 236 -3.71 -41.07 5.72
CA ASN A 236 -5.06 -41.48 5.31
C ASN A 236 -6.15 -40.44 5.64
N VAL A 237 -5.84 -39.16 5.42
CA VAL A 237 -6.75 -38.05 5.71
C VAL A 237 -7.77 -37.92 4.58
N SER A 238 -9.06 -38.01 4.88
CA SER A 238 -10.10 -37.79 3.87
C SER A 238 -10.31 -36.30 3.58
N GLU A 239 -10.68 -35.99 2.34
CA GLU A 239 -11.05 -34.63 1.93
C GLU A 239 -12.11 -34.01 2.85
N LEU A 240 -13.15 -34.78 3.16
CA LEU A 240 -14.25 -34.33 4.02
C LEU A 240 -13.79 -33.95 5.43
N THR A 241 -12.75 -34.62 5.95
CA THR A 241 -12.17 -34.30 7.25
C THR A 241 -11.45 -32.96 7.20
N LEU A 242 -10.69 -32.69 6.13
CA LEU A 242 -10.03 -31.40 5.93
C LEU A 242 -11.05 -30.27 5.75
N VAL A 243 -12.07 -30.46 4.91
CA VAL A 243 -13.13 -29.46 4.69
C VAL A 243 -13.81 -29.09 6.02
N ARG A 244 -14.12 -30.09 6.86
CA ARG A 244 -14.68 -29.84 8.20
C ARG A 244 -13.71 -29.07 9.09
N ALA A 245 -12.45 -29.48 9.17
CA ALA A 245 -11.45 -28.79 9.98
C ALA A 245 -11.24 -27.34 9.52
N LEU A 246 -11.23 -27.09 8.22
CA LEU A 246 -11.11 -25.75 7.63
C LEU A 246 -12.35 -24.89 7.92
N LYS A 247 -13.55 -25.48 7.83
CA LYS A 247 -14.79 -24.80 8.20
C LYS A 247 -14.85 -24.46 9.69
N ASP A 248 -14.41 -25.38 10.55
CA ASP A 248 -14.36 -25.15 11.99
C ASP A 248 -13.33 -24.07 12.36
N LYS A 249 -12.23 -23.97 11.61
CA LYS A 249 -11.19 -22.96 11.82
C LYS A 249 -11.54 -21.58 11.25
N TYR A 250 -11.87 -21.51 9.96
CA TYR A 250 -12.01 -20.25 9.22
C TYR A 250 -13.46 -19.84 8.95
N GLY A 251 -14.43 -20.70 9.29
CA GLY A 251 -15.84 -20.43 9.05
C GLY A 251 -16.31 -20.81 7.63
N PRO A 252 -17.41 -20.21 7.15
CA PRO A 252 -18.07 -20.59 5.91
C PRO A 252 -17.31 -20.18 4.65
N ILE A 253 -17.47 -20.95 3.57
CA ILE A 253 -16.88 -20.68 2.24
C ILE A 253 -17.52 -19.43 1.61
N LEU A 254 -16.79 -18.77 0.69
CA LEU A 254 -17.31 -17.62 -0.05
C LEU A 254 -18.38 -18.00 -1.09
N SER A 255 -18.29 -19.14 -1.77
CA SER A 255 -19.31 -19.56 -2.75
C SER A 255 -18.98 -20.92 -3.36
N MET A 256 -17.80 -21.04 -3.96
CA MET A 256 -17.30 -22.23 -4.66
C MET A 256 -15.86 -22.49 -4.23
N GLY A 257 -15.48 -23.76 -4.15
CA GLY A 257 -14.17 -24.16 -3.63
C GLY A 257 -14.05 -23.98 -2.13
N GLU A 258 -12.82 -23.83 -1.65
CA GLU A 258 -12.50 -23.67 -0.22
C GLU A 258 -12.01 -22.25 0.14
N ASP A 259 -12.30 -21.27 -0.70
CA ASP A 259 -11.90 -19.88 -0.43
C ASP A 259 -12.74 -19.26 0.69
N ARG A 260 -12.07 -18.46 1.52
CA ARG A 260 -12.66 -17.65 2.59
C ARG A 260 -12.32 -16.19 2.37
N ALA A 261 -13.27 -15.30 2.65
CA ALA A 261 -13.07 -13.87 2.52
C ALA A 261 -13.77 -13.14 3.65
N TRP A 262 -13.16 -12.05 4.09
CA TRP A 262 -13.72 -11.18 5.11
C TRP A 262 -13.86 -9.76 4.58
N ASP A 263 -14.80 -9.01 5.14
CA ASP A 263 -14.87 -7.59 4.91
C ASP A 263 -13.88 -6.83 5.82
N ARG A 264 -13.87 -5.50 5.68
CA ARG A 264 -13.03 -4.60 6.49
C ARG A 264 -13.33 -4.64 7.99
N ASN A 265 -14.53 -5.07 8.38
CA ASN A 265 -14.95 -5.21 9.78
C ASN A 265 -14.63 -6.62 10.33
N GLY A 266 -14.00 -7.49 9.52
CA GLY A 266 -13.66 -8.85 9.91
C GLY A 266 -14.84 -9.82 9.86
N GLU A 267 -15.94 -9.44 9.23
CA GLU A 267 -17.08 -10.33 9.06
C GLU A 267 -16.89 -11.24 7.84
N ASN A 268 -17.25 -12.51 8.00
CA ASN A 268 -17.19 -13.49 6.92
C ASN A 268 -18.13 -13.12 5.76
N LEU A 269 -17.62 -13.25 4.54
CA LEU A 269 -18.36 -13.08 3.30
C LEU A 269 -18.70 -14.46 2.73
N THR A 270 -19.99 -14.73 2.52
CA THR A 270 -20.49 -16.06 2.14
C THR A 270 -21.01 -16.16 0.71
N THR A 271 -21.04 -15.03 -0.01
CA THR A 271 -21.36 -14.98 -1.44
C THR A 271 -20.52 -13.93 -2.16
N TYR A 272 -20.32 -14.08 -3.47
CA TYR A 272 -19.68 -13.05 -4.30
C TYR A 272 -20.50 -11.75 -4.35
N ASP A 273 -21.82 -11.83 -4.23
CA ASP A 273 -22.68 -10.64 -4.18
C ASP A 273 -22.45 -9.86 -2.87
N ASP A 274 -22.35 -10.55 -1.73
CA ASP A 274 -21.99 -9.93 -0.44
C ASP A 274 -20.62 -9.26 -0.54
N ARG A 275 -19.64 -9.96 -1.12
CA ARG A 275 -18.29 -9.41 -1.33
C ARG A 275 -18.33 -8.18 -2.22
N ARG A 276 -19.09 -8.19 -3.31
CA ARG A 276 -19.20 -7.04 -4.22
C ARG A 276 -19.82 -5.83 -3.55
N GLN A 277 -20.82 -6.04 -2.69
CA GLN A 277 -21.51 -4.95 -1.99
C GLN A 277 -20.67 -4.38 -0.84
N ARG A 278 -20.03 -5.25 -0.05
CA ARG A 278 -19.30 -4.87 1.17
C ARG A 278 -17.84 -4.48 0.93
N CYS A 279 -17.23 -5.00 -0.14
CA CYS A 279 -15.90 -4.63 -0.61
C CYS A 279 -15.97 -3.80 -1.90
N ALA A 280 -17.00 -2.94 -2.02
CA ALA A 280 -17.18 -2.09 -3.18
C ALA A 280 -15.91 -1.25 -3.43
N GLU A 281 -15.53 -1.12 -4.69
CA GLU A 281 -14.37 -0.31 -5.09
C GLU A 281 -14.64 1.17 -4.75
N GLY A 282 -13.68 1.82 -4.11
CA GLY A 282 -13.62 3.26 -3.93
C GLY A 282 -12.59 3.89 -4.87
N SER A 283 -12.04 5.05 -4.48
CA SER A 283 -11.11 5.81 -5.31
C SER A 283 -9.68 5.25 -5.33
N LEU A 284 -9.29 4.49 -4.30
CA LEU A 284 -7.96 3.89 -4.23
C LEU A 284 -7.80 2.81 -5.30
N GLN A 285 -6.68 2.85 -6.00
CA GLN A 285 -6.33 1.88 -7.04
C GLN A 285 -6.22 0.46 -6.47
N GLN A 286 -6.65 -0.57 -7.21
CA GLN A 286 -6.30 -1.95 -6.84
C GLN A 286 -4.84 -2.25 -7.17
N LEU A 287 -4.11 -2.77 -6.20
CA LEU A 287 -2.69 -3.06 -6.37
C LEU A 287 -2.50 -4.49 -6.90
N PRO A 288 -1.93 -4.67 -8.11
CA PRO A 288 -1.53 -5.99 -8.54
C PRO A 288 -0.34 -6.42 -7.70
N PHE A 289 -0.37 -7.66 -7.21
CA PHE A 289 0.79 -8.29 -6.60
C PHE A 289 0.98 -9.67 -7.18
N SER A 290 2.24 -10.11 -7.18
CA SER A 290 2.63 -11.44 -7.60
C SER A 290 3.38 -12.12 -6.47
N ILE A 291 3.07 -13.37 -6.23
CA ILE A 291 3.79 -14.18 -5.27
C ILE A 291 4.37 -15.34 -6.03
N SER A 292 5.68 -15.42 -5.95
CA SER A 292 6.46 -16.47 -6.58
C SER A 292 6.61 -17.61 -5.57
N PHE A 293 6.06 -18.75 -5.92
CA PHE A 293 6.43 -20.04 -5.37
C PHE A 293 7.46 -20.68 -6.30
N ARG A 294 8.14 -21.74 -5.86
CA ARG A 294 9.16 -22.42 -6.67
C ARG A 294 8.67 -22.85 -8.06
N GLU A 295 7.42 -23.33 -8.14
CA GLU A 295 6.86 -23.93 -9.36
C GLU A 295 5.65 -23.18 -9.92
N SER A 296 5.21 -22.12 -9.25
CA SER A 296 4.04 -21.35 -9.66
C SER A 296 4.18 -19.89 -9.25
N SER A 297 3.48 -19.01 -9.96
CA SER A 297 3.27 -17.65 -9.48
C SER A 297 1.77 -17.41 -9.40
N LEU A 298 1.32 -16.85 -8.28
CA LEU A 298 -0.03 -16.35 -8.15
C LEU A 298 0.00 -14.86 -8.44
N ARG A 299 -0.81 -14.41 -9.39
CA ARG A 299 -1.07 -12.98 -9.61
C ARG A 299 -2.47 -12.68 -9.11
N SER A 300 -2.59 -11.68 -8.25
CA SER A 300 -3.87 -11.25 -7.70
C SER A 300 -3.86 -9.73 -7.50
N GLY A 301 -5.02 -9.18 -7.18
CA GLY A 301 -5.20 -7.76 -6.86
C GLY A 301 -5.58 -7.60 -5.39
N ALA A 302 -4.88 -6.72 -4.68
CA ALA A 302 -5.28 -6.29 -3.34
C ALA A 302 -6.27 -5.13 -3.48
N ASN A 303 -7.50 -5.35 -3.03
CA ASN A 303 -8.50 -4.30 -2.91
C ASN A 303 -8.43 -3.72 -1.49
N PRO A 304 -8.00 -2.45 -1.31
CA PRO A 304 -7.87 -1.84 0.01
C PRO A 304 -9.22 -1.64 0.73
N TYR A 305 -10.34 -1.79 0.02
CA TYR A 305 -11.69 -1.71 0.57
C TYR A 305 -12.24 -3.06 1.04
N CYS A 306 -11.44 -4.13 0.98
CA CYS A 306 -11.83 -5.45 1.45
C CYS A 306 -10.99 -5.90 2.64
N GLY A 307 -11.45 -6.93 3.34
CA GLY A 307 -10.65 -7.61 4.36
C GLY A 307 -9.73 -8.66 3.75
N PRO A 308 -9.08 -9.48 4.60
CA PRO A 308 -8.19 -10.52 4.16
C PRO A 308 -8.93 -11.61 3.40
N THR A 309 -8.17 -12.49 2.73
CA THR A 309 -8.71 -13.69 2.10
C THR A 309 -7.81 -14.87 2.36
N ALA A 310 -8.42 -16.06 2.48
CA ALA A 310 -7.72 -17.33 2.47
C ALA A 310 -8.08 -18.09 1.19
N ASP A 311 -7.14 -18.26 0.24
CA ASP A 311 -7.27 -19.21 -0.89
C ASP A 311 -6.81 -20.57 -0.38
N ILE A 312 -7.69 -21.56 -0.49
CA ILE A 312 -7.43 -22.90 0.04
C ILE A 312 -7.75 -23.91 -1.04
N ARG A 313 -6.82 -24.82 -1.26
CA ARG A 313 -6.95 -25.90 -2.25
C ARG A 313 -6.61 -27.23 -1.63
N ILE A 314 -7.52 -28.18 -1.76
CA ILE A 314 -7.31 -29.57 -1.38
C ILE A 314 -7.11 -30.36 -2.66
N GLN A 315 -6.02 -31.10 -2.74
CA GLN A 315 -5.78 -32.07 -3.80
C GLN A 315 -6.23 -33.44 -3.31
N THR A 316 -6.98 -34.16 -4.13
CA THR A 316 -7.54 -35.46 -3.77
C THR A 316 -7.24 -36.52 -4.81
N GLY A 317 -7.03 -37.75 -4.34
CA GLY A 317 -6.93 -38.91 -5.22
C GLY A 317 -8.28 -39.19 -5.88
N ILE A 318 -8.31 -39.16 -7.22
CA ILE A 318 -9.52 -39.25 -8.05
C ILE A 318 -10.43 -40.44 -7.67
N ASN A 319 -9.85 -41.55 -7.17
CA ASN A 319 -10.58 -42.78 -6.90
C ASN A 319 -10.72 -43.13 -5.40
N SER A 320 -10.13 -42.35 -4.49
CA SER A 320 -10.07 -42.71 -3.06
C SER A 320 -10.78 -41.70 -2.14
N GLY A 321 -10.95 -40.44 -2.56
CA GLY A 321 -11.41 -39.37 -1.68
C GLY A 321 -10.42 -39.03 -0.55
N ILE A 322 -9.21 -39.59 -0.61
CA ILE A 322 -8.09 -39.30 0.28
C ILE A 322 -7.41 -38.03 -0.24
N ALA A 323 -7.13 -37.10 0.66
CA ALA A 323 -6.40 -35.89 0.34
C ALA A 323 -4.91 -36.21 0.20
N THR A 324 -4.33 -35.75 -0.90
CA THR A 324 -2.90 -35.89 -1.23
C THR A 324 -2.14 -34.59 -1.04
N GLY A 325 -2.85 -33.46 -0.93
CA GLY A 325 -2.24 -32.16 -0.72
C GLY A 325 -3.20 -31.12 -0.16
N LEU A 326 -2.64 -30.15 0.54
CA LEU A 326 -3.32 -28.96 1.05
C LEU A 326 -2.44 -27.74 0.76
N ASN A 327 -2.97 -26.79 0.01
CA ASN A 327 -2.39 -25.46 -0.13
C ASN A 327 -3.28 -24.47 0.62
N VAL A 328 -2.70 -23.70 1.53
CA VAL A 328 -3.36 -22.59 2.21
C VAL A 328 -2.56 -21.34 1.93
N PHE A 329 -3.26 -20.27 1.60
CA PHE A 329 -2.69 -18.99 1.30
C PHE A 329 -3.52 -17.90 1.96
N VAL A 330 -2.92 -17.10 2.83
CA VAL A 330 -3.58 -15.99 3.52
C VAL A 330 -2.93 -14.69 3.09
N MET A 331 -3.74 -13.78 2.57
CA MET A 331 -3.35 -12.43 2.17
C MET A 331 -4.13 -11.38 2.94
N ASP A 332 -3.46 -10.27 3.24
CA ASP A 332 -4.05 -9.11 3.90
C ASP A 332 -3.84 -7.87 3.04
N PRO A 333 -4.91 -7.28 2.47
CA PRO A 333 -4.80 -6.10 1.63
C PRO A 333 -4.08 -4.93 2.31
N ASP A 334 -4.25 -4.76 3.63
CA ASP A 334 -3.63 -3.67 4.38
C ASP A 334 -2.10 -3.79 4.40
N GLU A 335 -1.57 -4.99 4.66
CA GLU A 335 -0.13 -5.22 4.71
C GLU A 335 0.51 -5.18 3.31
N ILE A 336 -0.22 -5.63 2.29
CA ILE A 336 0.20 -5.50 0.88
C ILE A 336 0.23 -4.03 0.46
N TRP A 337 -0.78 -3.25 0.86
CA TRP A 337 -0.88 -1.82 0.59
C TRP A 337 0.25 -1.03 1.27
N ASP A 338 0.49 -1.28 2.56
CA ASP A 338 1.58 -0.63 3.31
C ASP A 338 2.94 -0.95 2.68
N GLY A 339 3.19 -2.22 2.32
CA GLY A 339 4.42 -2.61 1.64
C GLY A 339 4.59 -1.98 0.26
N PHE A 340 3.53 -1.91 -0.53
CA PHE A 340 3.56 -1.18 -1.80
C PHE A 340 3.87 0.29 -1.59
N TRP A 341 3.15 0.97 -0.70
CA TRP A 341 3.33 2.40 -0.45
C TRP A 341 4.78 2.72 -0.08
N ARG A 342 5.36 1.96 0.86
CA ARG A 342 6.75 2.13 1.32
C ARG A 342 7.79 2.01 0.20
N THR A 343 7.63 1.01 -0.67
CA THR A 343 8.57 0.78 -1.79
C THR A 343 8.39 1.78 -2.93
N TRP A 344 7.14 2.03 -3.32
CA TRP A 344 6.81 2.97 -4.40
C TRP A 344 7.12 4.42 -4.02
N SER A 345 6.70 4.86 -2.83
CA SER A 345 6.90 6.24 -2.39
C SER A 345 8.37 6.60 -2.19
N ALA A 346 9.23 5.64 -1.80
CA ALA A 346 10.67 5.87 -1.73
C ALA A 346 11.27 6.23 -3.09
N GLY A 347 10.89 5.50 -4.14
CA GLY A 347 11.32 5.78 -5.51
C GLY A 347 10.71 7.06 -6.08
N GLU A 348 9.44 7.31 -5.77
CA GLU A 348 8.73 8.51 -6.24
C GLU A 348 9.26 9.79 -5.57
N TYR A 349 9.60 9.72 -4.29
CA TYR A 349 10.26 10.80 -3.56
C TYR A 349 11.55 11.25 -4.26
N ALA A 350 12.41 10.31 -4.67
CA ALA A 350 13.67 10.66 -5.34
C ALA A 350 13.45 11.44 -6.64
N LYS A 351 12.44 11.07 -7.43
CA LYS A 351 12.07 11.77 -8.67
C LYS A 351 11.50 13.15 -8.40
N LEU A 352 10.50 13.24 -7.51
CA LEU A 352 9.85 14.50 -7.16
C LEU A 352 10.85 15.48 -6.52
N LYS A 353 11.75 14.99 -5.66
CA LYS A 353 12.80 15.81 -5.06
C LYS A 353 13.76 16.35 -6.10
N GLN A 354 14.19 15.52 -7.06
CA GLN A 354 15.04 15.95 -8.17
C GLN A 354 14.35 17.03 -9.02
N LEU A 355 13.06 16.87 -9.32
CA LEU A 355 12.28 17.85 -10.06
C LEU A 355 12.17 19.17 -9.27
N PHE A 356 11.78 19.11 -8.00
CA PHE A 356 11.69 20.26 -7.11
C PHE A 356 13.01 21.03 -7.03
N ASP A 357 14.13 20.34 -6.80
CA ASP A 357 15.46 20.96 -6.71
C ASP A 357 15.89 21.60 -8.03
N SER A 358 15.54 20.98 -9.16
CA SER A 358 15.85 21.52 -10.48
C SER A 358 15.08 22.80 -10.79
N VAL A 359 13.79 22.84 -10.48
CA VAL A 359 12.92 24.00 -10.72
C VAL A 359 13.23 25.13 -9.74
N SER A 360 13.29 24.83 -8.44
CA SER A 360 13.57 25.83 -7.40
C SER A 360 15.00 26.39 -7.48
N GLY A 361 15.96 25.58 -7.94
CA GLY A 361 17.36 26.00 -8.13
C GLY A 361 17.64 26.73 -9.45
N ALA A 362 16.68 26.80 -10.38
CA ALA A 362 16.85 27.45 -11.68
C ALA A 362 16.76 29.00 -11.61
N THR A 363 17.54 29.61 -10.72
CA THR A 363 17.56 31.06 -10.48
C THR A 363 18.61 31.80 -11.32
N GLY A 364 19.25 31.12 -12.28
CA GLY A 364 20.33 31.68 -13.09
C GLY A 364 19.82 32.78 -14.03
N ALA A 365 20.57 33.88 -14.13
CA ALA A 365 20.33 34.86 -15.18
C ALA A 365 20.58 34.23 -16.55
N ALA A 366 19.69 34.46 -17.51
CA ALA A 366 19.93 34.08 -18.89
C ALA A 366 21.21 34.77 -19.40
N PRO A 367 22.06 34.09 -20.17
CA PRO A 367 23.21 34.73 -20.80
C PRO A 367 22.73 35.86 -21.73
N GLU A 368 23.51 36.93 -21.85
CA GLU A 368 23.31 37.91 -22.92
C GLU A 368 23.41 37.20 -24.27
N LEU A 369 22.36 37.32 -25.10
CA LEU A 369 22.25 36.70 -26.42
C LEU A 369 22.81 37.57 -27.54
#